data_AF-A0A1X2HXC0-F1
#
_entry.id   AF-A0A1X2HXC0-F1
#
_cell.length_a   1.000
_cell.length_b   1.000
_cell.length_c   1.000
_cell.angle_alpha   90.00
_cell.angle_beta   90.00
_cell.angle_gamma   90.00
#
_symmetry.space_group_name_H-M   'P 1'
#
loop_
_entity.id
_entity.type
_entity.pdbx_description
1 polymer ?
#
loop_
_entity_poly.entity_id
_entity_poly.type
_entity_poly.pdbx_seq_one_letter_code
_entity_poly.pdbx_strand_id
1 'polypeptide(L)'
;MPSDEQQPQQQQQPEIRSKRAKIITACGECRRKKTKCNGEQPCRNCLKSSVPCVYPASHGDDKRNGPSKAALEAIEERLKAIEDMLKTIVHAQLSMGGHELRLPSIHSLSAPSA
;
A
#
# COMPACT_ATOMS: atom_id res chain seq x y z
N MET A 1 -4.63 -69.81 7.05
CA MET A 1 -5.93 -69.32 7.56
C MET A 1 -5.91 -69.61 9.05
N PRO A 2 -5.91 -68.60 9.94
CA PRO A 2 -6.84 -67.47 9.92
C PRO A 2 -6.16 -66.11 9.72
N SER A 3 -6.98 -65.20 9.23
CA SER A 3 -6.71 -63.79 8.95
C SER A 3 -7.33 -62.98 10.06
N ASP A 4 -6.58 -62.07 10.69
CA ASP A 4 -7.17 -61.03 11.53
C ASP A 4 -6.26 -59.80 11.61
N GLU A 5 -6.85 -58.68 11.21
CA GLU A 5 -6.59 -57.30 11.63
C GLU A 5 -5.31 -56.51 11.26
N GLN A 6 -5.59 -55.45 10.48
CA GLN A 6 -5.18 -54.04 10.65
C GLN A 6 -3.96 -53.47 9.87
N GLN A 7 -4.28 -52.72 8.81
CA GLN A 7 -3.55 -51.55 8.29
C GLN A 7 -3.58 -50.37 9.30
N PRO A 8 -2.84 -49.24 9.13
CA PRO A 8 -1.48 -49.03 8.62
C PRO A 8 -0.66 -48.12 9.59
N GLN A 9 0.55 -48.50 10.00
CA GLN A 9 1.42 -47.60 10.78
C GLN A 9 2.13 -46.60 9.85
N GLN A 10 1.46 -45.46 9.62
CA GLN A 10 2.09 -44.21 9.24
C GLN A 10 3.08 -43.80 10.34
N GLN A 11 4.38 -43.83 10.07
CA GLN A 11 5.32 -43.27 11.03
C GLN A 11 6.53 -42.57 10.39
N GLN A 12 6.37 -41.24 10.33
CA GLN A 12 7.37 -40.21 10.62
C GLN A 12 8.48 -39.98 9.58
N GLN A 13 8.14 -39.13 8.62
CA GLN A 13 9.12 -38.31 7.90
C GLN A 13 9.81 -37.37 8.91
N PRO A 14 11.14 -37.24 8.87
CA PRO A 14 11.89 -36.40 9.80
C PRO A 14 11.54 -34.93 9.55
N GLU A 15 10.83 -34.33 10.52
CA GLU A 15 10.65 -32.89 10.63
C GLU A 15 12.03 -32.23 10.65
N ILE A 16 12.46 -31.71 9.50
CA ILE A 16 13.61 -30.82 9.37
C ILE A 16 13.35 -29.68 10.35
N ARG A 17 13.98 -29.75 11.52
CA ARG A 17 13.86 -28.76 12.59
C ARG A 17 14.52 -27.47 12.08
N SER A 18 13.75 -26.72 11.29
CA SER A 18 14.14 -25.45 10.72
C SER A 18 14.55 -24.55 11.88
N LYS A 19 15.85 -24.26 11.93
CA LYS A 19 16.48 -23.41 12.94
C LYS A 19 15.67 -22.13 13.00
N ARG A 20 14.99 -21.91 14.13
CA ARG A 20 14.07 -20.78 14.34
C ARG A 20 14.84 -19.48 14.14
N ALA A 21 14.76 -18.92 12.94
CA ALA A 21 15.38 -17.65 12.62
C ALA A 21 14.81 -16.61 13.60
N LYS A 22 15.69 -15.88 14.29
CA LYS A 22 15.30 -14.81 15.20
C LYS A 22 14.47 -13.80 14.39
N ILE A 23 13.22 -13.65 14.77
CA ILE A 23 12.26 -12.82 14.02
C ILE A 23 12.59 -11.36 14.31
N ILE A 24 13.14 -10.67 13.33
CA ILE A 24 13.49 -9.23 13.43
C ILE A 24 12.27 -8.36 13.11
N THR A 25 11.37 -8.86 12.25
CA THR A 25 10.26 -8.09 11.68
C THR A 25 8.98 -8.92 11.79
N ALA A 26 7.90 -8.34 12.28
CA ALA A 26 6.56 -8.95 12.21
C ALA A 26 5.90 -8.65 10.85
N CYS A 27 5.07 -9.56 10.33
CA CYS A 27 4.25 -9.29 9.14
C CYS A 27 3.25 -8.16 9.38
N GLY A 28 2.71 -7.57 8.30
CA GLY A 28 1.78 -6.44 8.34
C GLY A 28 0.56 -6.69 9.22
N GLU A 29 -0.05 -7.88 9.12
CA GLU A 29 -1.22 -8.22 9.93
C GLU A 29 -0.90 -8.39 11.42
N CYS A 30 0.22 -9.02 11.78
CA CYS A 30 0.64 -9.12 13.17
C CYS A 30 1.03 -7.76 13.76
N ARG A 31 1.61 -6.84 12.96
CA ARG A 31 1.86 -5.45 13.38
C ARG A 31 0.56 -4.72 13.64
N ARG A 32 -0.40 -4.81 12.71
CA ARG A 32 -1.73 -4.16 12.84
C ARG A 32 -2.50 -4.67 14.06
N LYS A 33 -2.47 -5.97 14.31
CA LYS A 33 -3.12 -6.62 15.47
C LYS A 33 -2.30 -6.54 16.77
N LYS A 34 -1.07 -5.99 16.73
CA LYS A 34 -0.11 -5.96 17.86
C LYS A 34 0.12 -7.34 18.49
N THR A 35 0.03 -8.41 17.69
CA THR A 35 0.22 -9.79 18.15
C THR A 35 1.62 -10.30 17.81
N LYS A 36 2.13 -11.26 18.58
CA LYS A 36 3.42 -11.89 18.31
C LYS A 36 3.41 -12.63 16.96
N CYS A 37 4.30 -12.23 16.06
CA CYS A 37 4.51 -12.91 14.79
C CYS A 37 5.50 -14.08 14.97
N ASN A 38 5.29 -15.18 14.25
CA ASN A 38 6.15 -16.38 14.30
C ASN A 38 7.20 -16.43 13.18
N GLY A 39 7.24 -15.45 12.27
CA GLY A 39 8.32 -15.36 11.26
C GLY A 39 8.19 -16.32 10.08
N GLU A 40 7.33 -17.33 10.18
CA GLU A 40 7.02 -18.27 9.11
C GLU A 40 6.19 -17.60 8.01
N GLN A 41 6.28 -18.08 6.77
CA GLN A 41 5.51 -17.59 5.63
C GLN A 41 4.65 -18.72 5.06
N PRO A 42 3.32 -18.70 5.26
CA PRO A 42 2.53 -17.71 6.02
C PRO A 42 2.66 -17.86 7.55
N CYS A 43 2.54 -16.75 8.27
CA CYS A 43 2.68 -16.77 9.73
C CYS A 43 1.53 -17.55 10.38
N ARG A 44 1.77 -18.29 11.48
CA ARG A 44 0.71 -19.10 12.15
C ARG A 44 -0.59 -18.33 12.44
N ASN A 45 -0.49 -17.05 12.79
CA ASN A 45 -1.66 -16.20 13.04
C ASN A 45 -2.41 -15.82 11.75
N CYS A 46 -1.64 -15.61 10.68
CA CYS A 46 -2.12 -15.28 9.35
C CYS A 46 -2.81 -16.49 8.72
N LEU A 47 -2.21 -17.67 8.86
CA LEU A 47 -2.76 -18.95 8.43
C LEU A 47 -4.10 -19.23 9.11
N LYS A 48 -4.17 -19.08 10.44
CA LYS A 48 -5.43 -19.26 11.20
C LYS A 48 -6.51 -18.26 10.84
N SER A 49 -6.12 -17.02 10.55
CA SER A 49 -7.07 -15.97 10.17
C SER A 49 -7.41 -16.01 8.67
N SER A 50 -6.80 -16.93 7.90
CA SER A 50 -6.88 -16.98 6.43
C SER A 50 -6.66 -15.61 5.76
N VAL A 51 -5.76 -14.79 6.33
CA VAL A 51 -5.43 -13.46 5.81
C VAL A 51 -4.08 -13.49 5.09
N PRO A 52 -3.88 -12.62 4.08
CA PRO A 52 -2.61 -12.55 3.38
C PRO A 52 -1.48 -12.17 4.34
N CYS A 53 -0.48 -13.05 4.45
CA CYS A 53 0.71 -12.82 5.27
C CYS A 53 1.76 -12.04 4.47
N VAL A 54 1.63 -10.71 4.44
CA VAL A 54 2.59 -9.84 3.75
C VAL A 54 3.57 -9.26 4.76
N TYR A 55 4.86 -9.44 4.51
CA TYR A 55 5.91 -8.70 5.21
C TYR A 55 6.18 -7.42 4.42
N PRO A 56 5.89 -6.23 4.96
CA PRO A 56 6.23 -4.99 4.26
C PRO A 56 7.75 -4.92 4.09
N ALA A 57 8.20 -4.77 2.85
CA ALA A 57 9.62 -4.70 2.49
C ALA A 57 10.31 -3.46 3.12
N SER A 58 9.55 -2.42 3.46
CA SER A 58 10.06 -1.12 3.84
C SER A 58 9.50 -0.64 5.17
N HIS A 59 10.08 -1.10 6.29
CA HIS A 59 9.98 -0.32 7.53
C HIS A 59 11.06 0.77 7.64
N GLY A 60 12.05 0.78 6.74
CA GLY A 60 13.13 1.78 6.70
C GLY A 60 13.06 2.76 5.52
N ASP A 61 12.45 2.38 4.40
CA ASP A 61 12.64 3.12 3.13
C ASP A 61 11.48 4.05 2.77
N ASP A 62 10.26 3.80 3.26
CA ASP A 62 9.11 4.69 2.98
C ASP A 62 9.26 6.07 3.63
N LYS A 63 9.99 6.19 4.75
CA LYS A 63 10.34 7.50 5.33
C LYS A 63 11.56 8.17 4.67
N ARG A 64 12.31 7.46 3.84
CA ARG A 64 13.48 7.98 3.13
C ARG A 64 13.21 8.30 1.66
N ASN A 65 12.12 7.76 1.11
CA ASN A 65 11.72 7.97 -0.28
C ASN A 65 10.54 8.95 -0.44
N GLY A 66 10.16 9.65 0.63
CA GLY A 66 9.27 10.80 0.50
C GLY A 66 9.96 11.92 -0.30
N PRO A 67 9.19 12.75 -1.06
CA PRO A 67 9.76 13.94 -1.68
C PRO A 67 10.52 14.73 -0.61
N SER A 68 11.75 15.15 -0.93
CA SER A 68 12.58 15.91 0.01
C SER A 68 11.81 17.15 0.45
N LYS A 69 12.09 17.65 1.66
CA LYS A 69 11.48 18.89 2.15
C LYS A 69 11.63 20.03 1.12
N ALA A 70 12.79 20.11 0.48
CA ALA A 70 13.07 21.06 -0.60
C ALA A 70 12.17 20.86 -1.83
N ALA A 71 11.82 19.62 -2.20
CA ALA A 71 10.88 19.36 -3.29
C ALA A 71 9.46 19.80 -2.93
N LEU A 72 9.05 19.61 -1.67
CA LEU A 72 7.75 20.11 -1.17
C LEU A 72 7.71 21.64 -1.19
N GLU A 73 8.75 22.31 -0.66
CA GLU A 73 8.86 23.77 -0.66
C GLU A 73 8.85 24.34 -2.09
N ALA A 74 9.52 23.68 -3.04
CA ALA A 74 9.50 24.08 -4.45
C ALA A 74 8.11 23.94 -5.10
N ILE A 75 7.35 22.90 -4.73
CA ILE A 75 5.97 22.70 -5.20
C ILE A 75 5.06 23.79 -4.61
N GLU A 76 5.18 24.08 -3.31
CA GLU A 76 4.41 25.12 -2.63
C GLU A 76 4.65 26.51 -3.26
N GLU A 77 5.92 26.86 -3.53
CA GLU A 77 6.27 28.12 -4.19
C GLU A 77 5.67 28.20 -5.61
N ARG A 78 5.73 27.10 -6.37
CA ARG A 78 5.14 27.05 -7.71
C ARG A 78 3.63 27.19 -7.67
N LEU A 79 2.95 26.57 -6.70
CA LEU A 79 1.51 26.69 -6.51
C LEU A 79 1.14 28.14 -6.18
N LYS A 80 1.85 28.78 -5.26
CA LYS A 80 1.63 30.18 -4.89
C LYS A 80 1.77 31.12 -6.08
N ALA A 81 2.81 30.95 -6.90
CA ALA A 81 3.02 31.75 -8.10
C ALA A 81 1.85 31.61 -9.11
N ILE A 82 1.34 30.38 -9.28
CA ILE A 82 0.18 30.12 -10.14
C ILE A 82 -1.07 30.78 -9.55
N GLU A 83 -1.33 30.64 -8.26
CA GLU A 83 -2.47 31.25 -7.60
C GLU A 83 -2.46 32.78 -7.71
N ASP A 84 -1.31 33.41 -7.52
CA ASP A 84 -1.19 34.87 -7.62
C ASP A 84 -1.38 35.34 -9.07
N MET A 85 -0.84 34.61 -10.05
CA MET A 85 -1.10 34.89 -11.46
C MET A 85 -2.59 34.77 -11.80
N LEU A 86 -3.27 33.73 -11.31
CA LEU A 86 -4.71 33.56 -11.49
C LEU A 86 -5.50 34.69 -10.85
N LYS A 87 -5.15 35.13 -9.63
CA LYS A 87 -5.79 36.29 -8.99
C LYS A 87 -5.61 37.55 -9.82
N THR A 88 -4.42 37.81 -10.35
CA THR A 88 -4.17 38.97 -11.21
C THR A 88 -4.99 38.91 -12.49
N ILE A 89 -5.04 37.76 -13.16
CA ILE A 89 -5.85 37.58 -14.37
C ILE A 89 -7.33 37.80 -14.05
N VAL A 90 -7.86 37.16 -13.01
CA VAL A 90 -9.26 37.31 -12.60
C VAL A 90 -9.56 38.77 -12.26
N HIS A 91 -8.70 39.45 -11.49
CA HIS A 91 -8.88 40.86 -11.16
C HIS A 91 -8.86 41.76 -12.40
N ALA A 92 -7.95 41.50 -13.34
CA ALA A 92 -7.89 42.23 -14.61
C ALA A 92 -9.13 41.97 -15.49
N GLN A 93 -9.66 40.74 -15.52
CA GLN A 93 -10.88 40.38 -16.23
C GLN A 93 -12.13 41.02 -15.62
N LEU A 94 -12.20 41.14 -14.29
CA LEU A 94 -13.31 41.82 -13.60
C LEU A 94 -13.25 43.35 -13.78
N SER A 95 -12.05 43.92 -13.93
CA SER A 95 -11.86 45.36 -14.18
C SER A 95 -12.16 45.76 -15.63
N MET A 96 -12.16 44.81 -16.57
CA MET A 96 -12.40 45.02 -18.00
C MET A 96 -13.66 44.27 -18.45
N GLY A 97 -14.83 44.70 -17.95
CA GLY A 97 -16.15 44.40 -18.53
C GLY A 97 -16.43 42.94 -18.90
N GLY A 98 -17.13 42.23 -17.99
CA GLY A 98 -17.65 40.87 -18.12
C GLY A 98 -17.84 40.32 -19.54
N HIS A 99 -16.86 39.56 -20.01
CA HIS A 99 -17.05 38.54 -21.02
C HIS A 99 -17.26 37.19 -20.29
N GLU A 100 -18.45 36.66 -20.50
CA GLU A 100 -18.99 35.41 -19.98
C GLU A 100 -17.94 34.29 -19.93
N LEU A 101 -17.68 33.75 -18.73
CA LEU A 101 -16.82 32.59 -18.51
C LEU A 101 -17.46 31.34 -19.15
N ARG A 102 -17.30 31.18 -20.47
CA ARG A 102 -17.46 29.87 -21.10
C ARG A 102 -16.21 29.06 -20.81
N LEU A 103 -16.15 28.49 -19.60
CA LEU A 103 -15.25 27.37 -19.34
C LEU A 103 -15.50 26.31 -20.43
N PRO A 104 -14.45 25.77 -21.09
CA PRO A 104 -14.64 24.61 -21.94
C PRO A 104 -15.11 23.47 -21.05
N SER A 105 -16.37 23.04 -21.24
CA SER A 105 -16.92 21.85 -20.61
C SER A 105 -16.00 20.67 -20.92
N ILE A 106 -15.38 20.10 -19.90
CA ILE A 106 -14.53 18.89 -19.98
C ILE A 106 -15.34 17.61 -20.29
N HIS A 107 -16.59 17.72 -20.72
CA HIS A 107 -17.43 16.58 -21.08
C HIS A 107 -17.21 16.21 -22.55
N SER A 108 -16.06 15.60 -22.85
CA SER A 108 -15.91 14.69 -24.00
C SER A 108 -14.66 13.81 -23.87
N LEU A 109 -14.49 13.17 -22.71
CA LEU A 109 -13.91 11.83 -22.73
C LEU A 109 -15.08 10.89 -23.06
N SER A 110 -15.31 10.73 -24.36
CA SER A 110 -16.21 9.70 -24.89
C SER A 110 -15.77 8.34 -24.36
N ALA A 111 -16.70 7.66 -23.70
CA ALA A 111 -16.57 6.26 -23.35
C ALA A 111 -16.39 5.44 -24.65
N PRO A 112 -15.40 4.53 -24.74
CA PRO A 112 -15.36 3.57 -25.82
C PRO A 112 -16.50 2.57 -25.62
N SER A 113 -17.41 2.50 -26.59
CA SER A 113 -18.33 1.37 -26.74
C SER A 113 -17.63 0.29 -27.55
N ALA A 114 -17.38 -0.86 -26.92
CA ALA A 114 -17.15 -2.15 -27.56
C ALA A 114 -17.65 -3.25 -26.63
#